data_AF-A0A165LZL9-F1
#
_entry.id   AF-A0A165LZL9-F1
#
_cell.length_a   1.000
_cell.length_b   1.000
_cell.length_c   1.000
_cell.angle_alpha   90.00
_cell.angle_beta   90.00
_cell.angle_gamma   90.00
#
_symmetry.space_group_name_H-M   'P 1'
#
loop_
_entity.id
_entity.type
_entity.pdbx_description
1 polymer ?
#
loop_
_entity_poly.entity_id
_entity_poly.type
_entity_poly.pdbx_seq_one_letter_code
_entity_poly.pdbx_strand_id
1 'polypeptide(L)'
;MLRSFHLKENNQYRIRPLSFQPTGMFHAQAPYLERLEFGDDATTYLSALTDAVAFPRVRHIGIKRVRLCPSDDAWRVLAKFAALESLEISFTPRFYDQCGPHEGIFPSLTLDRLAIRAFDAAKLVALDLENIRRIRSVCIAPKQYHARLPTNGVVPFLLSNAGKNDWEMDIIFHPKSFSFRLRETGDQYRRTRTRAFLDVDPAVISLPSPLETTFSAVTFLAIYIFSNFKPEGWSQYDVAPCSNVEHLTLAYEVWYEDYTASALDILGMAFPRLRTLTLLAAQSPDADLDAHALVSALPSLRYTTPKLEGLSFRGMKVRPTSVLYDVAETVRCREERYNDLPDLWAET
;
A
#
# COMPACT_ATOMS: atom_id res chain seq x y z
N MET A 1 -16.96 23.84 -16.32
CA MET A 1 -15.55 23.81 -16.77
C MET A 1 -15.00 22.42 -16.55
N LEU A 2 -14.46 21.78 -17.59
CA LEU A 2 -14.02 20.38 -17.52
C LEU A 2 -12.69 20.26 -16.76
N ARG A 3 -12.65 19.40 -15.74
CA ARG A 3 -11.45 19.11 -14.94
C ARG A 3 -10.94 17.69 -15.07
N SER A 4 -11.79 16.77 -15.50
CA SER A 4 -11.45 15.36 -15.64
C SER A 4 -12.05 14.83 -16.93
N PHE A 5 -11.28 14.04 -17.65
CA PHE A 5 -11.70 13.40 -18.88
C PHE A 5 -11.40 11.91 -18.80
N HIS A 6 -12.42 11.11 -19.08
CA HIS A 6 -12.37 9.66 -19.03
C HIS A 6 -12.77 9.13 -20.39
N LEU A 7 -11.86 8.38 -21.03
CA LEU A 7 -12.08 7.77 -22.32
C LEU A 7 -11.94 6.26 -22.20
N LYS A 8 -13.00 5.53 -22.53
CA LYS A 8 -12.98 4.07 -22.65
C LYS A 8 -13.46 3.72 -24.04
N GLU A 9 -12.61 3.08 -24.83
CA GLU A 9 -12.99 2.61 -26.15
C GLU A 9 -13.74 1.28 -26.02
N ASN A 10 -14.86 1.16 -26.76
CA ASN A 10 -15.65 -0.06 -26.77
C ASN A 10 -15.44 -0.76 -28.11
N ASN A 11 -14.50 -1.71 -28.14
CA ASN A 11 -14.08 -2.45 -29.34
C ASN A 11 -15.22 -3.19 -30.07
N GLN A 12 -16.42 -3.28 -29.50
CA GLN A 12 -17.57 -3.88 -30.17
C GLN A 12 -18.04 -3.08 -31.39
N TYR A 13 -17.68 -1.80 -31.48
CA TYR A 13 -17.98 -0.96 -32.62
C TYR A 13 -16.66 -0.36 -33.12
N ARG A 14 -16.30 -0.62 -34.38
CA ARG A 14 -15.20 0.09 -35.08
C ARG A 14 -15.61 1.56 -35.30
N ILE A 15 -15.74 2.32 -34.21
CA ILE A 15 -16.03 3.75 -34.26
C ILE A 15 -14.82 4.42 -34.90
N ARG A 16 -15.08 5.43 -35.74
CA ARG A 16 -14.01 6.25 -36.33
C ARG A 16 -13.09 6.80 -35.23
N PRO A 17 -11.79 6.94 -35.48
CA PRO A 17 -10.87 7.54 -34.52
C PRO A 17 -11.43 8.88 -34.02
N LEU A 18 -11.42 9.08 -32.70
CA LEU A 18 -11.82 10.37 -32.13
C LEU A 18 -10.90 11.47 -32.67
N SER A 19 -11.50 12.51 -33.26
CA SER A 19 -10.73 13.68 -33.69
C SER A 19 -10.61 14.67 -32.54
N PHE A 20 -9.37 14.99 -32.19
CA PHE A 20 -9.00 16.03 -31.22
C PHE A 20 -8.60 17.35 -31.90
N GLN A 21 -8.66 17.42 -33.23
CA GLN A 21 -8.27 18.61 -34.03
C GLN A 21 -9.28 18.93 -35.13
N PRO A 22 -9.33 20.18 -35.62
CA PRO A 22 -9.44 21.45 -34.87
C PRO A 22 -10.91 21.77 -34.50
N THR A 23 -11.87 21.08 -35.12
CA THR A 23 -13.32 21.14 -34.80
C THR A 23 -13.77 19.99 -33.90
N GLY A 24 -12.81 19.22 -33.40
CA GLY A 24 -13.02 18.02 -32.59
C GLY A 24 -13.24 18.29 -31.11
N MET A 25 -13.04 17.25 -30.31
CA MET A 25 -13.24 17.32 -28.87
C MET A 25 -12.34 18.39 -28.22
N PHE A 26 -12.89 19.14 -27.26
CA PHE A 26 -12.27 20.30 -26.59
C PHE A 26 -11.95 21.51 -27.48
N HIS A 27 -12.37 21.56 -28.75
CA HIS A 27 -11.91 22.62 -29.66
C HIS A 27 -10.37 22.79 -29.65
N ALA A 28 -9.66 21.67 -29.48
CA ALA A 28 -8.21 21.59 -29.29
C ALA A 28 -7.65 22.30 -28.04
N GLN A 29 -8.47 22.74 -27.06
CA GLN A 29 -7.98 23.38 -25.83
C GLN A 29 -8.81 23.03 -24.59
N ALA A 30 -8.16 22.62 -23.50
CA ALA A 30 -8.82 22.43 -22.20
C ALA A 30 -7.91 22.92 -21.06
N PRO A 31 -7.87 24.24 -20.79
CA PRO A 31 -6.88 24.85 -19.89
C PRO A 31 -7.03 24.48 -18.40
N TYR A 32 -8.17 23.87 -18.04
CA TYR A 32 -8.47 23.45 -16.67
C TYR A 32 -8.57 21.93 -16.52
N LEU A 33 -8.20 21.19 -17.56
CA LEU A 33 -8.15 19.74 -17.52
C LEU A 33 -6.97 19.31 -16.66
N GLU A 34 -7.26 18.57 -15.58
CA GLU A 34 -6.28 18.15 -14.58
C GLU A 34 -6.05 16.65 -14.57
N ARG A 35 -7.05 15.86 -14.98
CA ARG A 35 -7.04 14.40 -14.91
C ARG A 35 -7.47 13.79 -16.25
N LEU A 36 -6.65 12.85 -16.72
CA LEU A 36 -6.94 12.01 -17.88
C LEU A 36 -7.01 10.55 -17.43
N GLU A 37 -8.05 9.84 -17.83
CA GLU A 37 -8.15 8.40 -17.66
C GLU A 37 -8.46 7.72 -18.99
N PHE A 38 -7.55 6.87 -19.42
CA PHE A 38 -7.69 6.05 -20.61
C PHE A 38 -7.92 4.60 -20.20
N GLY A 39 -9.09 4.11 -20.58
CA GLY A 39 -9.46 2.71 -20.49
C GLY A 39 -8.68 1.86 -21.48
N ASP A 40 -9.12 0.62 -21.60
CA ASP A 40 -8.52 -0.34 -22.52
C ASP A 40 -8.51 0.21 -23.95
N ASP A 41 -7.36 0.09 -24.62
CA ASP A 41 -7.10 0.43 -26.03
C ASP A 41 -7.17 1.94 -26.39
N ALA A 42 -7.59 2.80 -25.45
CA ALA A 42 -7.67 4.24 -25.63
C ALA A 42 -6.32 4.98 -25.46
N THR A 43 -5.23 4.27 -25.10
CA THR A 43 -3.90 4.84 -24.85
C THR A 43 -3.30 5.53 -26.09
N THR A 44 -3.73 5.15 -27.29
CA THR A 44 -3.31 5.76 -28.56
C THR A 44 -3.64 7.25 -28.66
N TYR A 45 -4.73 7.69 -28.01
CA TYR A 45 -5.18 9.08 -28.01
C TYR A 45 -4.36 9.99 -27.08
N LEU A 46 -3.51 9.44 -26.21
CA LEU A 46 -2.71 10.20 -25.26
C LEU A 46 -1.83 11.26 -25.93
N SER A 47 -1.30 10.94 -27.12
CA SER A 47 -0.42 11.84 -27.90
C SER A 47 -1.10 13.15 -28.30
N ALA A 48 -2.42 13.13 -28.54
CA ALA A 48 -3.20 14.29 -28.94
C ALA A 48 -3.38 15.33 -27.81
N LEU A 49 -3.10 14.93 -26.56
CA LEU A 49 -3.28 15.78 -25.38
C LEU A 49 -1.95 16.26 -24.78
N THR A 50 -0.85 16.14 -25.51
CA THR A 50 0.51 16.49 -25.04
C THR A 50 0.87 17.97 -25.18
N ASP A 51 0.06 18.77 -25.87
CA ASP A 51 0.33 20.19 -26.05
C ASP A 51 0.19 20.93 -24.71
N ALA A 52 1.33 21.37 -24.16
CA ALA A 52 1.40 22.04 -22.87
C ALA A 52 0.71 23.41 -22.85
N VAL A 53 0.51 24.06 -24.00
CA VAL A 53 -0.26 25.31 -24.10
C VAL A 53 -1.76 25.01 -24.08
N ALA A 54 -2.17 23.93 -24.72
CA ALA A 54 -3.57 23.52 -24.77
C ALA A 54 -4.06 22.83 -23.50
N PHE A 55 -3.18 22.08 -22.84
CA PHE A 55 -3.47 21.25 -21.66
C PHE A 55 -2.47 21.49 -20.51
N PRO A 56 -2.26 22.75 -20.08
CA PRO A 56 -1.19 23.13 -19.15
C PRO A 56 -1.31 22.53 -17.73
N ARG A 57 -2.49 22.03 -17.35
CA ARG A 57 -2.80 21.60 -15.98
C ARG A 57 -2.92 20.09 -15.81
N VAL A 58 -2.68 19.32 -16.87
CA VAL A 58 -2.76 17.85 -16.78
C VAL A 58 -1.66 17.34 -15.86
N ARG A 59 -2.08 16.88 -14.69
CA ARG A 59 -1.19 16.47 -13.60
C ARG A 59 -1.43 15.03 -13.14
N HIS A 60 -2.59 14.44 -13.50
CA HIS A 60 -2.92 13.04 -13.25
C HIS A 60 -3.23 12.32 -14.56
N ILE A 61 -2.56 11.19 -14.80
CA ILE A 61 -2.83 10.34 -15.96
C ILE A 61 -3.00 8.90 -15.50
N GLY A 62 -4.17 8.31 -15.76
CA GLY A 62 -4.43 6.89 -15.61
C GLY A 62 -4.50 6.22 -16.98
N ILE A 63 -3.70 5.18 -17.21
CA ILE A 63 -3.66 4.47 -18.49
C ILE A 63 -3.73 2.96 -18.26
N LYS A 64 -4.62 2.30 -19.00
CA LYS A 64 -4.72 0.84 -19.00
C LYS A 64 -4.00 0.26 -20.20
N ARG A 65 -3.61 -1.00 -20.07
CA ARG A 65 -2.98 -1.80 -21.12
C ARG A 65 -1.66 -1.24 -21.66
N VAL A 66 -0.79 -0.77 -20.77
CA VAL A 66 0.57 -0.32 -21.12
C VAL A 66 1.53 -1.52 -21.23
N ARG A 67 2.47 -1.50 -22.17
CA ARG A 67 3.59 -2.46 -22.19
C ARG A 67 4.78 -1.91 -21.40
N LEU A 68 5.41 -2.78 -20.62
CA LEU A 68 6.68 -2.49 -19.96
C LEU A 68 7.85 -2.68 -20.94
N CYS A 69 7.84 -1.88 -22.01
CA CYS A 69 8.96 -1.75 -22.92
C CYS A 69 9.26 -0.27 -23.16
N PRO A 70 10.53 0.18 -23.17
CA PRO A 70 10.90 1.56 -23.51
C PRO A 70 10.48 2.00 -24.91
N SER A 71 10.30 1.04 -25.83
CA SER A 71 9.79 1.28 -27.18
C SER A 71 8.28 1.50 -27.24
N ASP A 72 7.53 1.29 -26.14
CA ASP A 72 6.11 1.62 -26.09
C ASP A 72 5.92 3.14 -26.14
N ASP A 73 5.19 3.61 -27.15
CA ASP A 73 4.97 5.03 -27.39
C ASP A 73 4.34 5.75 -26.20
N ALA A 74 3.61 5.06 -25.33
CA ALA A 74 3.05 5.65 -24.12
C ALA A 74 4.14 6.29 -23.26
N TRP A 75 5.30 5.65 -23.08
CA TRP A 75 6.38 6.20 -22.26
C TRP A 75 6.99 7.47 -22.86
N ARG A 76 7.17 7.50 -24.19
CA ARG A 76 7.65 8.70 -24.90
C ARG A 76 6.65 9.85 -24.85
N VAL A 77 5.36 9.53 -24.90
CA VAL A 77 4.27 10.50 -24.84
C VAL A 77 4.11 11.07 -23.44
N LEU A 78 4.16 10.22 -22.40
CA LEU A 78 4.07 10.64 -20.99
C LEU A 78 5.17 11.65 -20.62
N ALA A 79 6.39 11.48 -21.15
CA ALA A 79 7.50 12.39 -20.93
C ALA A 79 7.24 13.83 -21.43
N LYS A 80 6.25 14.04 -22.31
CA LYS A 80 5.90 15.38 -22.83
C LYS A 80 4.97 16.17 -21.90
N PHE A 81 4.36 15.53 -20.90
CA PHE A 81 3.49 16.21 -19.94
C PHE A 81 4.32 16.88 -18.84
N ALA A 82 4.62 18.17 -19.03
CA ALA A 82 5.49 18.93 -18.12
C ALA A 82 4.95 19.06 -16.69
N ALA A 83 3.64 18.97 -16.48
CA ALA A 83 2.99 19.10 -15.17
C ALA A 83 2.57 17.74 -14.56
N LEU A 84 3.02 16.61 -15.12
CA LEU A 84 2.61 15.29 -14.65
C LEU A 84 3.18 14.98 -13.26
N GLU A 85 2.29 14.90 -12.26
CA GLU A 85 2.63 14.62 -10.86
C GLU A 85 2.22 13.20 -10.44
N SER A 86 1.19 12.63 -11.08
CA SER A 86 0.62 11.33 -10.72
C SER A 86 0.31 10.48 -11.94
N LEU A 87 0.77 9.22 -11.88
CA LEU A 87 0.63 8.25 -12.95
C LEU A 87 0.08 6.93 -12.39
N GLU A 88 -1.05 6.47 -12.93
CA GLU A 88 -1.61 5.14 -12.68
C GLU A 88 -1.51 4.29 -13.95
N ILE A 89 -0.85 3.14 -13.88
CA ILE A 89 -0.65 2.25 -15.02
C ILE A 89 -1.16 0.84 -14.74
N SER A 90 -1.76 0.21 -15.74
CA SER A 90 -2.14 -1.21 -15.69
C SER A 90 -1.58 -1.98 -16.88
N PHE A 91 -0.78 -3.03 -16.64
CA PHE A 91 -0.07 -3.72 -17.72
C PHE A 91 -0.93 -4.72 -18.51
N THR A 92 -0.51 -5.03 -19.74
CA THR A 92 -1.13 -6.10 -20.54
C THR A 92 -0.48 -7.47 -20.32
N PRO A 93 -1.26 -8.56 -20.50
CA PRO A 93 -0.72 -9.91 -20.64
C PRO A 93 0.04 -10.16 -21.94
N ARG A 94 -0.16 -9.36 -23.01
CA ARG A 94 0.16 -9.78 -24.38
C ARG A 94 1.68 -9.88 -24.60
N PHE A 95 2.11 -11.13 -24.68
CA PHE A 95 3.24 -11.81 -25.35
C PHE A 95 4.62 -11.13 -25.46
N TYR A 96 5.62 -11.87 -24.96
CA TYR A 96 6.98 -12.12 -25.48
C TYR A 96 7.85 -11.03 -26.13
N ASP A 97 7.59 -9.74 -25.95
CA ASP A 97 8.62 -8.76 -26.28
C ASP A 97 9.68 -8.78 -25.17
N GLN A 98 10.72 -9.59 -25.37
CA GLN A 98 11.96 -9.57 -24.60
C GLN A 98 12.62 -8.20 -24.85
N CYS A 99 12.20 -7.17 -24.12
CA CYS A 99 12.97 -5.94 -24.07
C CYS A 99 14.31 -6.31 -23.43
N GLY A 100 15.41 -5.99 -24.13
CA GLY A 100 16.74 -6.36 -23.67
C GLY A 100 17.00 -5.82 -22.26
N PRO A 101 17.85 -6.48 -21.46
CA PRO A 101 18.07 -6.17 -20.03
C PRO A 101 18.67 -4.77 -19.73
N HIS A 102 18.77 -3.88 -20.73
CA HIS A 102 19.53 -2.63 -20.66
C HIS A 102 18.77 -1.38 -21.11
N GLU A 103 17.55 -1.49 -21.63
CA GLU A 103 16.72 -0.31 -21.90
C GLU A 103 15.75 -0.14 -20.72
N GLY A 104 16.09 0.75 -19.79
CA GLY A 104 15.22 1.07 -18.66
C GLY A 104 14.06 1.96 -19.09
N ILE A 105 12.88 1.77 -18.50
CA ILE A 105 11.81 2.76 -18.55
C ILE A 105 12.11 3.83 -17.51
N PHE A 106 12.14 5.09 -17.95
CA PHE A 106 12.38 6.27 -17.12
C PHE A 106 11.08 7.05 -16.95
N PRO A 107 10.38 6.93 -15.82
CA PRO A 107 9.24 7.80 -15.51
C PRO A 107 9.65 9.28 -15.52
N SER A 108 8.70 10.19 -15.79
CA SER A 108 8.96 11.63 -15.77
C SER A 108 9.59 12.06 -14.44
N LEU A 109 10.59 12.95 -14.48
CA LEU A 109 11.27 13.48 -13.29
C LEU A 109 10.33 14.28 -12.38
N THR A 110 9.19 14.74 -12.90
CA THR A 110 8.17 15.50 -12.14
C THR A 110 7.22 14.60 -11.34
N LEU A 111 7.32 13.28 -11.48
CA LEU A 111 6.37 12.34 -10.91
C LEU A 111 6.54 12.21 -9.39
N ASP A 112 5.52 12.61 -8.64
CA ASP A 112 5.45 12.46 -7.18
C ASP A 112 4.77 11.14 -6.78
N ARG A 113 3.85 10.63 -7.63
CA ARG A 113 3.04 9.45 -7.35
C ARG A 113 3.01 8.46 -8.52
N LEU A 114 3.25 7.20 -8.23
CA LEU A 114 3.21 6.10 -9.20
C LEU A 114 2.39 4.92 -8.66
N ALA A 115 1.28 4.61 -9.32
CA ALA A 115 0.46 3.45 -9.01
C ALA A 115 0.54 2.43 -10.15
N ILE A 116 0.86 1.18 -9.82
CA ILE A 116 1.13 0.12 -10.80
C ILE A 116 0.24 -1.07 -10.53
N ARG A 117 -0.59 -1.45 -11.50
CA ARG A 117 -1.30 -2.72 -11.53
C ARG A 117 -0.55 -3.72 -12.42
N ALA A 118 0.26 -4.55 -11.78
CA ALA A 118 1.14 -5.49 -12.45
C ALA A 118 0.42 -6.77 -12.85
N PHE A 119 0.47 -7.14 -14.13
CA PHE A 119 -0.01 -8.45 -14.58
C PHE A 119 0.96 -9.56 -14.19
N ASP A 120 2.25 -9.30 -14.33
CA ASP A 120 3.35 -10.19 -13.97
C ASP A 120 4.43 -9.35 -13.28
N ALA A 121 4.73 -9.70 -12.04
CA ALA A 121 5.69 -8.99 -11.22
C ALA A 121 7.12 -9.08 -11.76
N ALA A 122 7.45 -10.15 -12.52
CA ALA A 122 8.76 -10.28 -13.15
C ALA A 122 9.02 -9.18 -14.18
N LYS A 123 7.98 -8.59 -14.77
CA LYS A 123 8.13 -7.49 -15.74
C LYS A 123 8.56 -6.17 -15.08
N LEU A 124 8.34 -6.01 -13.78
CA LEU A 124 8.69 -4.79 -13.05
C LEU A 124 10.20 -4.47 -13.11
N VAL A 125 11.05 -5.46 -13.42
CA VAL A 125 12.49 -5.29 -13.63
C VAL A 125 12.86 -4.33 -14.76
N ALA A 126 11.94 -4.07 -15.70
CA ALA A 126 12.16 -3.14 -16.80
C ALA A 126 12.12 -1.65 -16.36
N LEU A 127 11.61 -1.38 -15.16
CA LEU A 127 11.55 -0.03 -14.63
C LEU A 127 12.88 0.35 -13.98
N ASP A 128 13.33 1.58 -14.20
CA ASP A 128 14.51 2.10 -13.52
C ASP A 128 14.24 2.33 -12.02
N LEU A 129 14.73 1.40 -11.21
CA LEU A 129 14.55 1.40 -9.76
C LEU A 129 15.15 2.65 -9.09
N GLU A 130 16.23 3.22 -9.63
CA GLU A 130 16.84 4.42 -9.04
C GLU A 130 15.94 5.64 -9.18
N ASN A 131 15.26 5.78 -10.32
CA ASN A 131 14.26 6.83 -10.48
C ASN A 131 12.99 6.54 -9.68
N ILE A 132 12.53 5.29 -9.62
CA ILE A 132 11.35 4.94 -8.80
C ILE A 132 11.59 5.19 -7.31
N ARG A 133 12.82 4.95 -6.82
CA ARG A 133 13.21 5.25 -5.43
C ARG A 133 13.09 6.74 -5.09
N ARG A 134 13.18 7.64 -6.08
CA ARG A 134 13.00 9.09 -5.90
C ARG A 134 11.54 9.51 -5.85
N ILE A 135 10.65 8.74 -6.48
CA ILE A 135 9.20 9.00 -6.45
C ILE A 135 8.72 8.91 -5.01
N ARG A 136 7.99 9.92 -4.56
CA ARG A 136 7.58 10.03 -3.16
C ARG A 136 6.61 8.92 -2.78
N SER A 137 5.59 8.68 -3.60
CA SER A 137 4.56 7.69 -3.34
C SER A 137 4.55 6.63 -4.44
N VAL A 138 4.73 5.36 -4.07
CA VAL A 138 4.64 4.24 -5.01
C VAL A 138 3.69 3.19 -4.47
N CYS A 139 2.70 2.81 -5.28
CA CYS A 139 1.76 1.75 -4.98
C CYS A 139 1.88 0.64 -6.03
N ILE A 140 2.00 -0.62 -5.62
CA ILE A 140 2.04 -1.76 -6.52
C ILE A 140 0.99 -2.79 -6.09
N ALA A 141 0.15 -3.20 -7.02
CA ALA A 141 -0.85 -4.24 -6.82
C ALA A 141 -0.83 -5.22 -7.99
N PRO A 142 -1.23 -6.48 -7.79
CA PRO A 142 -1.51 -7.35 -8.89
C PRO A 142 -2.73 -6.84 -9.68
N LYS A 143 -2.69 -7.02 -11.00
CA LYS A 143 -3.81 -6.68 -11.89
C LYS A 143 -4.90 -7.76 -11.86
N GLN A 144 -4.49 -9.02 -11.78
CA GLN A 144 -5.41 -10.15 -11.79
C GLN A 144 -6.03 -10.36 -10.42
N TYR A 145 -7.34 -10.58 -10.41
CA TYR A 145 -8.05 -10.98 -9.21
C TYR A 145 -7.48 -12.32 -8.69
N HIS A 146 -7.11 -12.38 -7.41
CA HIS A 146 -6.42 -13.50 -6.74
C HIS A 146 -4.95 -13.76 -7.09
N ALA A 147 -4.33 -12.97 -7.98
CA ALA A 147 -2.88 -13.04 -8.12
C ALA A 147 -2.19 -12.43 -6.91
N ARG A 148 -0.96 -12.85 -6.63
CA ARG A 148 -0.16 -12.36 -5.52
C ARG A 148 1.15 -11.78 -6.04
N LEU A 149 1.65 -10.73 -5.39
CA LEU A 149 2.98 -10.19 -5.68
C LEU A 149 4.04 -11.08 -5.00
N PRO A 150 4.92 -11.74 -5.76
CA PRO A 150 6.05 -12.47 -5.21
C PRO A 150 7.11 -11.52 -4.66
N THR A 151 8.01 -12.05 -3.83
CA THR A 151 9.14 -11.33 -3.25
C THR A 151 9.95 -10.50 -4.25
N ASN A 152 10.32 -11.09 -5.38
CA ASN A 152 11.13 -10.41 -6.39
C ASN A 152 10.42 -9.21 -7.03
N GLY A 153 9.09 -9.11 -6.90
CA GLY A 153 8.30 -7.95 -7.31
C GLY A 153 8.18 -6.85 -6.25
N VAL A 154 8.49 -7.15 -4.99
CA VAL A 154 8.32 -6.23 -3.85
C VAL A 154 9.67 -5.65 -3.43
N VAL A 155 10.65 -6.52 -3.15
CA VAL A 155 11.94 -6.15 -2.55
C VAL A 155 12.66 -5.03 -3.29
N PRO A 156 12.76 -5.00 -4.63
CA PRO A 156 13.48 -3.94 -5.33
C PRO A 156 12.89 -2.54 -5.15
N PHE A 157 11.59 -2.46 -4.82
CA PHE A 157 10.81 -1.23 -4.65
C PHE A 157 10.76 -0.74 -3.20
N LEU A 158 11.31 -1.52 -2.26
CA LEU A 158 11.48 -1.11 -0.87
C LEU A 158 12.55 -0.02 -0.74
N LEU A 159 12.49 0.71 0.37
CA LEU A 159 13.38 1.85 0.63
C LEU A 159 14.67 1.34 1.30
N SER A 160 15.75 1.25 0.53
CA SER A 160 17.05 0.74 0.99
C SER A 160 17.76 1.59 2.06
N ASN A 161 17.21 2.76 2.42
CA ASN A 161 17.82 3.72 3.36
C ASN A 161 17.07 3.80 4.70
N ALA A 162 16.26 2.80 5.05
CA ALA A 162 15.35 2.88 6.18
C ALA A 162 16.04 3.14 7.55
N GLY A 163 17.34 2.83 7.71
CA GLY A 163 18.08 3.08 8.96
C GLY A 163 18.41 4.55 9.32
N LYS A 164 17.91 5.55 8.57
CA LYS A 164 18.13 6.98 8.88
C LYS A 164 16.90 7.69 9.45
N ASN A 165 15.70 7.17 9.20
CA ASN A 165 14.43 7.81 9.54
C ASN A 165 13.53 6.78 10.22
N ASP A 166 12.64 7.24 11.10
CA ASP A 166 11.61 6.40 11.68
C ASP A 166 10.54 6.09 10.63
N TRP A 167 9.96 4.89 10.70
CA TRP A 167 8.89 4.47 9.78
C TRP A 167 7.64 4.03 10.53
N GLU A 168 6.49 4.33 9.93
CA GLU A 168 5.20 3.75 10.26
C GLU A 168 4.85 2.68 9.24
N MET A 169 4.22 1.61 9.69
CA MET A 169 3.75 0.53 8.83
C MET A 169 2.30 0.17 9.13
N ASP A 170 1.48 0.10 8.08
CA ASP A 170 0.16 -0.51 8.12
C ASP A 170 0.23 -1.88 7.43
N ILE A 171 -0.36 -2.91 8.02
CA ILE A 171 -0.49 -4.26 7.46
C ILE A 171 -1.94 -4.68 7.50
N ILE A 172 -2.46 -5.17 6.37
CA ILE A 172 -3.78 -5.78 6.27
C ILE A 172 -3.60 -7.25 5.92
N PHE A 173 -3.98 -8.15 6.84
CA PHE A 173 -3.91 -9.59 6.64
C PHE A 173 -5.16 -10.13 5.98
N HIS A 174 -5.00 -10.72 4.80
CA HIS A 174 -6.03 -11.46 4.08
C HIS A 174 -5.81 -12.98 4.27
N PRO A 175 -6.80 -13.84 3.94
CA PRO A 175 -6.68 -15.28 4.17
C PRO A 175 -5.47 -15.97 3.52
N LYS A 176 -4.93 -15.43 2.42
CA LYS A 176 -3.85 -16.05 1.62
C LYS A 176 -2.74 -15.07 1.19
N SER A 177 -2.84 -13.82 1.61
CA SER A 177 -1.96 -12.72 1.23
C SER A 177 -1.99 -11.66 2.32
N PHE A 178 -1.08 -10.70 2.26
CA PHE A 178 -1.20 -9.47 3.04
C PHE A 178 -0.95 -8.27 2.15
N SER A 179 -1.50 -7.14 2.54
CA SER A 179 -1.19 -5.86 1.94
C SER A 179 -0.48 -5.01 2.98
N PHE A 180 0.47 -4.18 2.58
CA PHE A 180 1.15 -3.32 3.54
C PHE A 180 1.51 -1.96 2.94
N ARG A 181 1.69 -0.98 3.83
CA ARG A 181 2.18 0.34 3.52
C ARG A 181 3.26 0.74 4.50
N LEU A 182 4.35 1.30 3.98
CA LEU A 182 5.41 1.97 4.72
C LEU A 182 5.30 3.47 4.50
N ARG A 183 5.41 4.24 5.58
CA ARG A 183 5.38 5.70 5.57
C ARG A 183 6.51 6.26 6.43
N GLU A 184 7.22 7.23 5.90
CA GLU A 184 8.29 7.92 6.62
C GLU A 184 7.70 8.82 7.70
N THR A 185 8.11 8.64 8.96
CA THR A 185 7.61 9.44 10.08
C THR A 185 8.26 10.83 10.07
N GLY A 186 7.53 11.87 10.50
CA GLY A 186 8.13 13.13 10.93
C GLY A 186 8.22 14.29 9.92
N ASP A 187 7.73 14.16 8.67
CA ASP A 187 7.72 15.31 7.76
C ASP A 187 6.33 15.98 7.66
N GLN A 188 6.08 16.96 8.53
CA GLN A 188 4.90 17.84 8.48
C GLN A 188 4.83 18.68 7.18
N TYR A 189 5.89 18.68 6.36
CA TYR A 189 6.03 19.51 5.17
C TYR A 189 6.16 18.67 3.89
N ARG A 190 5.16 17.83 3.60
CA ARG A 190 4.91 17.26 2.26
C ARG A 190 6.06 16.47 1.62
N ARG A 191 7.05 15.91 2.35
CA ARG A 191 8.07 15.01 1.75
C ARG A 191 8.03 13.58 2.26
N THR A 192 7.01 13.22 3.04
CA THR A 192 6.75 11.86 3.51
C THR A 192 6.79 10.86 2.35
N ARG A 193 7.79 9.97 2.33
CA ARG A 193 7.83 8.88 1.35
C ARG A 193 6.87 7.78 1.76
N THR A 194 6.16 7.23 0.78
CA THR A 194 5.20 6.15 0.98
C THR A 194 5.44 5.03 -0.02
N ARG A 195 5.41 3.78 0.46
CA ARG A 195 5.43 2.57 -0.38
C ARG A 195 4.27 1.68 0.04
N ALA A 196 3.37 1.37 -0.88
CA ALA A 196 2.25 0.49 -0.64
C ALA A 196 2.29 -0.71 -1.60
N PHE A 197 2.00 -1.89 -1.07
CA PHE A 197 1.95 -3.13 -1.82
C PHE A 197 0.70 -3.89 -1.44
N LEU A 198 -0.11 -4.28 -2.43
CA LEU A 198 -1.34 -5.03 -2.21
C LEU A 198 -1.16 -6.49 -2.59
N ASP A 199 -1.88 -7.38 -1.89
CA ASP A 199 -1.93 -8.81 -2.19
C ASP A 199 -0.55 -9.47 -2.36
N VAL A 200 0.32 -9.26 -1.38
CA VAL A 200 1.68 -9.78 -1.34
C VAL A 200 1.70 -11.22 -0.85
N ASP A 201 2.59 -12.02 -1.43
CA ASP A 201 2.84 -13.39 -0.98
C ASP A 201 3.42 -13.40 0.44
N PRO A 202 2.86 -14.19 1.38
CA PRO A 202 3.36 -14.30 2.75
C PRO A 202 4.86 -14.60 2.88
N ALA A 203 5.48 -15.28 1.92
CA ALA A 203 6.93 -15.55 1.95
C ALA A 203 7.78 -14.27 2.02
N VAL A 204 7.22 -13.11 1.64
CA VAL A 204 7.89 -11.81 1.76
C VAL A 204 8.22 -11.44 3.20
N ILE A 205 7.42 -11.86 4.19
CA ILE A 205 7.67 -11.57 5.62
C ILE A 205 8.62 -12.56 6.32
N SER A 206 9.08 -13.59 5.62
CA SER A 206 10.01 -14.60 6.17
C SER A 206 11.46 -14.43 5.72
N LEU A 207 11.75 -13.43 4.88
CA LEU A 207 13.07 -13.31 4.25
C LEU A 207 14.03 -12.46 5.08
N PRO A 208 15.18 -12.99 5.49
CA PRO A 208 16.10 -12.25 6.36
C PRO A 208 16.61 -10.94 5.74
N SER A 209 16.84 -10.83 4.42
CA SER A 209 17.57 -9.67 3.87
C SER A 209 16.79 -8.35 3.67
N PRO A 210 15.51 -8.32 3.22
CA PRO A 210 14.78 -7.07 2.99
C PRO A 210 14.02 -6.58 4.23
N LEU A 211 13.56 -7.52 5.08
CA LEU A 211 12.85 -7.24 6.33
C LEU A 211 13.77 -6.64 7.38
N GLU A 212 14.96 -7.23 7.58
CA GLU A 212 15.90 -6.77 8.61
C GLU A 212 16.45 -5.37 8.34
N THR A 213 16.36 -4.86 7.12
CA THR A 213 16.84 -3.50 6.80
C THR A 213 15.71 -2.48 6.73
N THR A 214 14.54 -2.85 6.20
CA THR A 214 13.41 -1.92 6.00
C THR A 214 12.43 -1.95 7.17
N PHE A 215 12.00 -3.14 7.59
CA PHE A 215 11.02 -3.27 8.68
C PHE A 215 11.66 -3.18 10.06
N SER A 216 12.96 -3.41 10.17
CA SER A 216 13.68 -3.07 11.40
C SER A 216 13.66 -1.57 11.69
N ALA A 217 13.43 -0.68 10.72
CA ALA A 217 13.32 0.74 11.01
C ALA A 217 11.90 1.18 11.44
N VAL A 218 10.96 0.25 11.50
CA VAL A 218 9.57 0.54 11.85
C VAL A 218 9.46 0.67 13.37
N THR A 219 8.97 1.83 13.81
CA THR A 219 8.71 2.14 15.22
C THR A 219 7.21 2.10 15.54
N PHE A 220 6.35 2.36 14.54
CA PHE A 220 4.90 2.28 14.64
C PHE A 220 4.36 1.21 13.69
N LEU A 221 3.65 0.23 14.22
CA LEU A 221 3.04 -0.86 13.45
C LEU A 221 1.56 -0.95 13.74
N ALA A 222 0.72 -0.87 12.71
CA ALA A 222 -0.71 -1.15 12.76
C ALA A 222 -1.03 -2.39 11.93
N ILE A 223 -1.66 -3.37 12.56
CA ILE A 223 -2.03 -4.64 11.96
C ILE A 223 -3.55 -4.76 11.95
N TYR A 224 -4.13 -4.93 10.77
CA TYR A 224 -5.55 -5.12 10.54
C TYR A 224 -5.82 -6.56 10.11
N ILE A 225 -6.73 -7.24 10.82
CA ILE A 225 -6.97 -8.68 10.68
C ILE A 225 -8.44 -8.89 10.34
N PHE A 226 -8.69 -9.50 9.19
CA PHE A 226 -10.02 -9.89 8.77
C PHE A 226 -10.52 -11.11 9.56
N SER A 227 -11.84 -11.18 9.76
CA SER A 227 -12.54 -12.26 10.48
C SER A 227 -12.33 -13.66 9.88
N ASN A 228 -12.01 -13.74 8.60
CA ASN A 228 -11.74 -14.99 7.88
C ASN A 228 -10.24 -15.33 7.79
N PHE A 229 -9.38 -14.54 8.42
CA PHE A 229 -7.95 -14.84 8.53
C PHE A 229 -7.75 -16.10 9.39
N LYS A 230 -6.88 -17.01 8.92
CA LYS A 230 -6.55 -18.27 9.60
C LYS A 230 -5.04 -18.36 9.80
N PRO A 231 -4.54 -18.23 11.05
CA PRO A 231 -3.10 -18.26 11.36
C PRO A 231 -2.40 -19.55 10.93
N GLU A 232 -3.11 -20.68 10.86
CA GLU A 232 -2.54 -21.99 10.51
C GLU A 232 -2.03 -22.04 9.05
N GLY A 233 -2.57 -21.18 8.18
CA GLY A 233 -2.06 -21.00 6.82
C GLY A 233 -0.71 -20.28 6.76
N TRP A 234 -0.35 -19.61 7.86
CA TRP A 234 0.83 -18.75 7.99
C TRP A 234 1.91 -19.33 8.91
N SER A 235 1.58 -20.38 9.68
CA SER A 235 2.49 -21.04 10.62
C SER A 235 3.71 -21.72 9.98
N GLN A 236 3.81 -21.72 8.65
CA GLN A 236 4.95 -22.26 7.88
C GLN A 236 6.07 -21.24 7.69
N TYR A 237 5.83 -19.99 8.08
CA TYR A 237 6.70 -18.86 7.82
C TYR A 237 7.36 -18.43 9.14
N ASP A 238 8.69 -18.57 9.22
CA ASP A 238 9.46 -17.99 10.32
C ASP A 238 9.45 -16.47 10.18
N VAL A 239 8.59 -15.81 10.93
CA VAL A 239 8.48 -14.36 10.89
C VAL A 239 9.58 -13.75 11.76
N ALA A 240 10.40 -12.89 11.14
CA ALA A 240 11.48 -12.22 11.85
C ALA A 240 10.92 -11.32 12.99
N PRO A 241 11.64 -11.18 14.12
CA PRO A 241 11.25 -10.25 15.18
C PRO A 241 11.15 -8.80 14.69
N CYS A 242 10.10 -8.09 15.10
CA CYS A 242 9.97 -6.65 14.88
C CYS A 242 10.68 -5.88 16.00
N SER A 243 12.02 -5.91 15.97
CA SER A 243 12.88 -5.53 17.10
C SER A 243 12.80 -4.06 17.53
N ASN A 244 12.38 -3.16 16.65
CA ASN A 244 12.34 -1.71 16.92
C ASN A 244 10.93 -1.13 17.05
N VAL A 245 9.88 -1.97 16.94
CA VAL A 245 8.50 -1.50 17.13
C VAL A 245 8.30 -1.11 18.59
N GLU A 246 7.99 0.16 18.81
CA GLU A 246 7.66 0.73 20.11
C GLU A 246 6.13 0.86 20.30
N HIS A 247 5.41 1.04 19.19
CA HIS A 247 3.97 1.27 19.19
C HIS A 247 3.26 0.26 18.29
N LEU A 248 2.44 -0.59 18.90
CA LEU A 248 1.67 -1.62 18.20
C LEU A 248 0.18 -1.31 18.27
N THR A 249 -0.50 -1.37 17.13
CA THR A 249 -1.96 -1.38 17.02
C THR A 249 -2.39 -2.70 16.42
N LEU A 250 -3.27 -3.44 17.12
CA LEU A 250 -3.90 -4.65 16.63
C LEU A 250 -5.39 -4.39 16.43
N ALA A 251 -5.83 -4.40 15.18
CA ALA A 251 -7.19 -4.12 14.77
C ALA A 251 -7.83 -5.39 14.21
N TYR A 252 -8.90 -5.85 14.85
CA TYR A 252 -9.66 -7.01 14.39
C TYR A 252 -11.01 -6.56 13.88
N GLU A 253 -11.38 -7.12 12.74
CA GLU A 253 -12.74 -7.00 12.23
C GLU A 253 -13.75 -7.53 13.26
N VAL A 254 -13.46 -8.71 13.82
CA VAL A 254 -14.26 -9.37 14.86
C VAL A 254 -13.34 -9.86 15.99
N TRP A 255 -13.68 -9.49 17.23
CA TRP A 255 -13.07 -10.05 18.43
C TRP A 255 -13.93 -11.22 18.93
N TYR A 256 -13.33 -12.40 19.05
CA TYR A 256 -14.00 -13.57 19.63
C TYR A 256 -13.52 -13.73 21.09
N GLU A 257 -14.45 -13.81 22.04
CA GLU A 257 -14.18 -13.88 23.49
C GLU A 257 -13.25 -15.06 23.84
N ASP A 258 -13.42 -16.21 23.19
CA ASP A 258 -12.65 -17.44 23.42
C ASP A 258 -11.21 -17.39 22.88
N TYR A 259 -10.83 -16.33 22.16
CA TYR A 259 -9.61 -16.31 21.35
C TYR A 259 -8.57 -15.26 21.78
N THR A 260 -8.75 -14.62 22.95
CA THR A 260 -7.87 -13.52 23.41
C THR A 260 -6.38 -13.91 23.42
N ALA A 261 -6.06 -15.14 23.85
CA ALA A 261 -4.68 -15.66 23.85
C ALA A 261 -4.15 -15.95 22.44
N SER A 262 -4.95 -16.60 21.60
CA SER A 262 -4.59 -16.88 20.20
C SER A 262 -4.51 -15.61 19.35
N ALA A 263 -5.27 -14.56 19.69
CA ALA A 263 -5.29 -13.29 18.99
C ALA A 263 -3.93 -12.57 19.10
N LEU A 264 -3.36 -12.50 20.31
CA LEU A 264 -2.05 -11.86 20.46
C LEU A 264 -0.89 -12.71 19.90
N ASP A 265 -1.10 -13.99 19.64
CA ASP A 265 -0.10 -14.91 19.09
C ASP A 265 -0.13 -15.02 17.55
N ILE A 266 -0.98 -14.22 16.86
CA ILE A 266 -1.41 -14.45 15.47
C ILE A 266 -0.30 -14.58 14.42
N LEU A 267 0.93 -14.13 14.69
CA LEU A 267 2.04 -14.18 13.72
C LEU A 267 3.31 -14.83 14.26
N GLY A 268 3.33 -15.28 15.53
CA GLY A 268 4.58 -15.68 16.20
C GLY A 268 5.65 -14.56 16.25
N MET A 269 5.24 -13.30 16.05
CA MET A 269 6.13 -12.14 16.07
C MET A 269 6.51 -11.75 17.50
N ALA A 270 7.76 -11.31 17.68
CA ALA A 270 8.23 -10.73 18.93
C ALA A 270 8.41 -9.22 18.80
N PHE A 271 8.03 -8.48 19.86
CA PHE A 271 8.16 -7.01 19.93
C PHE A 271 8.99 -6.58 21.16
N PRO A 272 10.31 -6.85 21.21
CA PRO A 272 11.15 -6.57 22.37
C PRO A 272 11.08 -5.15 22.90
N ARG A 273 10.93 -4.14 22.04
CA ARG A 273 10.91 -2.71 22.42
C ARG A 273 9.51 -2.12 22.60
N LEU A 274 8.47 -2.96 22.68
CA LEU A 274 7.10 -2.48 22.79
C LEU A 274 6.91 -1.61 24.05
N ARG A 275 6.39 -0.40 23.84
CA ARG A 275 6.02 0.56 24.89
C ARG A 275 4.52 0.74 24.98
N THR A 276 3.83 0.80 23.84
CA THR A 276 2.38 1.02 23.82
C THR A 276 1.67 -0.01 22.96
N LEU A 277 0.54 -0.50 23.45
CA LEU A 277 -0.35 -1.40 22.74
C LEU A 277 -1.74 -0.75 22.60
N THR A 278 -2.28 -0.77 21.39
CA THR A 278 -3.67 -0.40 21.10
C THR A 278 -4.41 -1.60 20.53
N LEU A 279 -5.53 -1.99 21.13
CA LEU A 279 -6.45 -3.00 20.61
C LEU A 279 -7.69 -2.31 20.05
N LEU A 280 -8.05 -2.62 18.80
CA LEU A 280 -9.18 -2.02 18.09
C LEU A 280 -10.19 -3.08 17.62
N ALA A 281 -11.48 -2.83 17.81
CA ALA A 281 -12.58 -3.61 17.24
C ALA A 281 -13.33 -2.78 16.19
N ALA A 282 -13.58 -3.35 15.01
CA ALA A 282 -14.34 -2.68 13.95
C ALA A 282 -15.84 -2.95 14.06
N GLN A 283 -16.23 -4.23 13.91
CA GLN A 283 -17.63 -4.62 13.70
C GLN A 283 -18.20 -5.49 14.82
N SER A 284 -17.56 -5.53 16.00
CA SER A 284 -18.07 -6.29 17.14
C SER A 284 -19.01 -5.42 17.99
N PRO A 285 -20.35 -5.51 17.85
CA PRO A 285 -21.24 -4.95 18.84
C PRO A 285 -20.98 -5.68 20.16
N ASP A 286 -20.54 -4.93 21.17
CA ASP A 286 -20.33 -5.45 22.53
C ASP A 286 -19.23 -6.49 22.69
N ALA A 287 -18.08 -6.34 22.00
CA ALA A 287 -16.88 -7.11 22.37
C ALA A 287 -16.55 -6.87 23.85
N ASP A 288 -16.82 -7.87 24.71
CA ASP A 288 -16.49 -7.86 26.14
C ASP A 288 -15.20 -8.68 26.32
N LEU A 289 -14.12 -7.96 26.65
CA LEU A 289 -12.81 -8.54 26.80
C LEU A 289 -12.56 -8.85 28.28
N ASP A 290 -12.24 -10.10 28.60
CA ASP A 290 -11.75 -10.47 29.92
C ASP A 290 -10.33 -9.95 30.12
N ALA A 291 -10.16 -9.05 31.08
CA ALA A 291 -8.87 -8.47 31.41
C ALA A 291 -7.88 -9.50 31.94
N HIS A 292 -8.33 -10.55 32.63
CA HIS A 292 -7.43 -11.60 33.13
C HIS A 292 -6.85 -12.41 31.97
N ALA A 293 -7.72 -12.84 31.04
CA ALA A 293 -7.30 -13.51 29.82
C ALA A 293 -6.30 -12.66 29.02
N LEU A 294 -6.54 -11.35 28.92
CA LEU A 294 -5.61 -10.44 28.25
C LEU A 294 -4.26 -10.36 28.96
N VAL A 295 -4.23 -10.15 30.28
CA VAL A 295 -3.00 -10.10 31.07
C VAL A 295 -2.18 -11.37 30.89
N SER A 296 -2.83 -12.54 30.88
CA SER A 296 -2.18 -13.82 30.63
C SER A 296 -1.65 -13.96 29.20
N ALA A 297 -2.29 -13.32 28.23
CA ALA A 297 -1.90 -13.37 26.82
C ALA A 297 -0.77 -12.40 26.46
N LEU A 298 -0.69 -11.22 27.09
CA LEU A 298 0.30 -10.18 26.76
C LEU A 298 1.76 -10.67 26.66
N PRO A 299 2.25 -11.58 27.52
CA PRO A 299 3.60 -12.13 27.39
C PRO A 299 3.90 -12.81 26.06
N SER A 300 2.89 -13.25 25.29
CA SER A 300 3.08 -13.84 23.96
C SER A 300 3.71 -12.86 22.96
N LEU A 301 3.56 -11.56 23.19
CA LEU A 301 4.18 -10.50 22.38
C LEU A 301 5.70 -10.36 22.62
N ARG A 302 6.24 -11.05 23.64
CA ARG A 302 7.69 -11.14 23.96
C ARG A 302 8.38 -9.77 24.07
N TYR A 303 7.69 -8.78 24.63
CA TYR A 303 8.30 -7.49 24.98
C TYR A 303 9.19 -7.62 26.22
N THR A 304 10.23 -6.79 26.32
CA THR A 304 11.19 -6.86 27.44
C THR A 304 10.94 -5.84 28.52
N THR A 305 10.08 -4.84 28.27
CA THR A 305 9.68 -3.86 29.27
C THR A 305 8.89 -4.55 30.39
N PRO A 306 9.15 -4.24 31.67
CA PRO A 306 8.42 -4.86 32.78
C PRO A 306 6.93 -4.47 32.80
N LYS A 307 6.63 -3.29 32.24
CA LYS A 307 5.29 -2.72 32.14
C LYS A 307 5.21 -1.89 30.86
N LEU A 308 4.07 -1.92 30.18
CA LEU A 308 3.79 -1.03 29.05
C LEU A 308 3.57 0.40 29.55
N GLU A 309 4.06 1.40 28.82
CA GLU A 309 3.77 2.81 29.08
C GLU A 309 2.27 3.12 28.86
N GLY A 310 1.64 2.44 27.89
CA GLY A 310 0.22 2.63 27.60
C GLY A 310 -0.47 1.43 26.97
N LEU A 311 -1.66 1.13 27.47
CA LEU A 311 -2.58 0.14 26.94
C LEU A 311 -3.91 0.84 26.60
N SER A 312 -4.29 0.81 25.33
CA SER A 312 -5.50 1.46 24.84
C SER A 312 -6.45 0.45 24.19
N PHE A 313 -7.72 0.55 24.53
CA PHE A 313 -8.81 -0.21 23.92
C PHE A 313 -9.73 0.75 23.20
N ARG A 314 -10.09 0.45 21.96
CA ARG A 314 -11.12 1.22 21.26
C ARG A 314 -12.16 0.33 20.61
N GLY A 315 -13.43 0.68 20.82
CA GLY A 315 -14.57 -0.10 20.33
C GLY A 315 -14.89 -1.35 21.15
N MET A 316 -14.31 -1.49 22.35
CA MET A 316 -14.45 -2.66 23.23
C MET A 316 -14.90 -2.27 24.64
N LYS A 317 -15.59 -3.20 25.31
CA LYS A 317 -15.81 -3.20 26.76
C LYS A 317 -14.77 -4.13 27.39
N VAL A 318 -14.23 -3.76 28.55
CA VAL A 318 -13.20 -4.56 29.22
C VAL A 318 -13.53 -4.69 30.69
N ARG A 319 -13.54 -5.92 31.22
CA ARG A 319 -13.88 -6.22 32.62
C ARG A 319 -13.05 -7.40 33.15
N PRO A 320 -12.59 -7.38 34.42
CA PRO A 320 -12.42 -6.22 35.30
C PRO A 320 -11.17 -5.39 34.95
N THR A 321 -11.23 -4.05 34.97
CA THR A 321 -10.12 -3.20 34.45
C THR A 321 -8.90 -3.06 35.37
N SER A 322 -9.01 -3.34 36.66
CA SER A 322 -7.94 -3.04 37.63
C SER A 322 -6.66 -3.83 37.39
N VAL A 323 -6.77 -5.09 36.98
CA VAL A 323 -5.61 -5.97 36.72
C VAL A 323 -4.76 -5.53 35.52
N LEU A 324 -5.33 -4.70 34.64
CA LEU A 324 -4.59 -4.12 33.51
C LEU A 324 -3.52 -3.14 33.97
N TYR A 325 -3.68 -2.55 35.16
CA TYR A 325 -2.67 -1.70 35.76
C TYR A 325 -1.51 -2.48 36.38
N ASP A 326 -1.53 -3.81 36.38
CA ASP A 326 -0.35 -4.61 36.71
C ASP A 326 0.62 -4.69 35.52
N VAL A 327 0.09 -4.57 34.29
CA VAL A 327 0.83 -4.73 33.03
C VAL A 327 1.02 -3.43 32.24
N ALA A 328 0.28 -2.35 32.55
CA ALA A 328 0.42 -1.05 31.90
C ALA A 328 0.39 0.13 32.90
N GLU A 329 1.19 1.17 32.67
CA GLU A 329 1.17 2.42 33.47
C GLU A 329 -0.13 3.18 33.26
N THR A 330 -0.55 3.30 32.00
CA THR A 330 -1.79 3.96 31.62
C THR A 330 -2.72 3.00 30.89
N VAL A 331 -3.99 2.99 31.30
CA VAL A 331 -5.04 2.19 30.66
C VAL A 331 -6.14 3.15 30.18
N ARG A 332 -6.50 3.07 28.89
CA ARG A 332 -7.52 3.92 28.28
C ARG A 332 -8.55 3.08 27.55
N CYS A 333 -9.82 3.25 27.86
CA CYS A 333 -10.93 2.64 27.14
C CYS A 333 -11.70 3.73 26.39
N ARG A 334 -11.86 3.59 25.08
CA ARG A 334 -12.61 4.51 24.22
C ARG A 334 -13.71 3.76 23.50
N GLU A 335 -14.87 4.39 23.35
CA GLU A 335 -15.99 3.80 22.61
C GLU A 335 -15.81 3.89 21.08
N GLU A 336 -14.87 4.73 20.62
CA GLU A 336 -14.56 4.92 19.20
C GLU A 336 -14.19 3.60 18.50
N ARG A 337 -15.03 3.18 17.54
CA ARG A 337 -14.71 2.08 16.63
C ARG A 337 -13.96 2.63 15.41
N TYR A 338 -13.24 1.76 14.71
CA TYR A 338 -12.83 2.08 13.35
C TYR A 338 -13.87 1.51 12.39
N ASN A 339 -14.35 2.32 11.46
CA ASN A 339 -15.41 1.93 10.53
C ASN A 339 -14.86 1.37 9.22
N ASP A 340 -13.65 1.79 8.83
CA ASP A 340 -13.04 1.47 7.55
C ASP A 340 -11.59 1.02 7.73
N LEU A 341 -11.19 0.02 6.96
CA LEU A 341 -9.78 -0.33 6.79
C LEU A 341 -9.07 0.78 6.01
N PRO A 342 -7.76 1.01 6.24
CA PRO A 342 -7.04 2.00 5.47
C PRO A 342 -7.02 1.60 3.99
N ASP A 343 -7.43 2.54 3.12
CA ASP A 343 -7.33 2.33 1.67
C ASP A 343 -5.88 2.57 1.23
N LEU A 344 -5.11 1.48 1.24
CA LEU A 344 -3.71 1.47 0.85
C LEU A 344 -3.49 1.89 -0.62
N TRP A 345 -4.53 1.90 -1.46
CA TRP A 345 -4.48 2.38 -2.85
C TRP A 345 -4.82 3.87 -2.94
N ALA A 346 -5.95 4.31 -2.38
CA ALA A 346 -6.44 5.69 -2.53
C ALA A 346 -5.63 6.73 -1.74
N GLU A 347 -4.95 6.31 -0.67
CA GLU A 347 -4.12 7.20 0.16
C GLU A 347 -2.68 7.40 -0.39
N THR A 348 -2.41 6.94 -1.62
CA THR A 348 -1.11 7.14 -2.29
C THR A 348 -1.02 8.40 -3.16
#